data_AF-A0AAE8MWD9-F1
#
_entry.id   AF-A0AAE8MWD9-F1
#
_cell.length_a   1.000
_cell.length_b   1.000
_cell.length_c   1.000
_cell.angle_alpha   90.00
_cell.angle_beta   90.00
_cell.angle_gamma   90.00
#
_symmetry.space_group_name_H-M   'P 1'
#
loop_
_entity.id
_entity.type
_entity.pdbx_description
1 polymer ?
#
loop_
_entity_poly.entity_id
_entity_poly.type
_entity_poly.pdbx_seq_one_letter_code
_entity_poly.pdbx_strand_id
1 'polypeptide(L)'
;MNVAYNSALRQSKALRNDLDALSSMPPASLTPSSIGNVSASLSSFSKSIDEYAALGPHELAPKKKEEAAARAARFREDLSGFRARVDAIKRAREDAAEAVGRGELLGRRPYAATPENPYSSSAQSSGPGAANPYANVPSNGPSAFGSGPGRTAAGYGDGEDARGAHALREQNFFAGTNAALDEYIARGQAVLGDLGHQRETLKNTQKRLYSVANTLGVSGDTIKMVERRAREDKWIFGAGVIVFFLFCWLCIHFLR
;
A
#
# COMPACT_ATOMS: atom_id res chain seq x y z
N MET A 1 -3.35 -2.29 -25.31
CA MET A 1 -4.37 -2.66 -24.30
C MET A 1 -4.13 -3.98 -23.59
N ASN A 2 -3.95 -5.11 -24.29
CA ASN A 2 -3.89 -6.43 -23.64
C ASN A 2 -2.71 -6.61 -22.67
N VAL A 3 -1.53 -6.06 -22.97
CA VAL A 3 -0.35 -6.18 -22.09
C VAL A 3 -0.59 -5.43 -20.76
N ALA A 4 -1.04 -4.18 -20.82
CA ALA A 4 -1.37 -3.36 -19.66
C ALA A 4 -2.50 -3.96 -18.81
N TYR A 5 -3.50 -4.58 -19.45
CA TYR A 5 -4.54 -5.32 -18.74
C TYR A 5 -3.98 -6.53 -17.99
N ASN A 6 -3.16 -7.35 -18.65
CA ASN A 6 -2.60 -8.56 -18.05
C ASN A 6 -1.61 -8.25 -16.92
N SER A 7 -0.84 -7.16 -17.02
CA SER A 7 0.03 -6.72 -15.93
C SER A 7 -0.79 -6.26 -14.72
N ALA A 8 -1.79 -5.40 -14.91
CA ALA A 8 -2.68 -4.95 -13.84
C ALA A 8 -3.43 -6.14 -13.19
N LEU A 9 -3.89 -7.11 -14.00
CA LEU A 9 -4.54 -8.31 -13.49
C LEU A 9 -3.61 -9.17 -12.63
N ARG A 10 -2.35 -9.36 -13.06
CA ARG A 10 -1.35 -10.09 -12.28
C ARG A 10 -1.03 -9.38 -10.97
N GLN A 11 -0.82 -8.06 -11.01
CA GLN A 11 -0.57 -7.24 -9.82
C GLN A 11 -1.74 -7.30 -8.84
N SER A 12 -2.98 -7.19 -9.34
CA SER A 12 -4.20 -7.32 -8.53
C SER A 12 -4.33 -8.69 -7.84
N LYS A 13 -3.95 -9.78 -8.52
CA LYS A 13 -3.95 -11.13 -7.92
C LYS A 13 -2.85 -11.29 -6.86
N ALA A 14 -1.64 -10.79 -7.14
CA ALA A 14 -0.54 -10.81 -6.19
C ALA A 14 -0.90 -10.01 -4.91
N LEU A 15 -1.44 -8.81 -5.08
CA LEU A 15 -1.91 -7.97 -3.98
C LEU A 15 -2.98 -8.65 -3.11
N ARG A 16 -3.93 -9.36 -3.72
CA ARG A 16 -4.91 -10.16 -2.96
C ARG A 16 -4.22 -11.21 -2.11
N ASN A 17 -3.35 -12.01 -2.71
CA ASN A 17 -2.65 -13.09 -2.00
C ASN A 17 -1.78 -12.54 -0.86
N ASP A 18 -1.07 -11.44 -1.09
CA ASP A 18 -0.22 -10.81 -0.06
C ASP A 18 -1.06 -10.27 1.10
N LEU A 19 -2.20 -9.62 0.80
CA LEU A 19 -3.14 -9.15 1.83
C LEU A 19 -3.79 -10.28 2.61
N ASP A 20 -4.18 -11.35 1.92
CA ASP A 20 -4.77 -12.52 2.55
C ASP A 20 -3.74 -13.21 3.45
N ALA A 21 -2.48 -13.35 2.99
CA ALA A 21 -1.38 -13.85 3.80
C ALA A 21 -1.12 -12.99 5.06
N LEU A 22 -1.09 -11.66 4.92
CA LEU A 22 -0.94 -10.76 6.08
C LEU A 22 -2.13 -10.82 7.03
N SER A 23 -3.35 -10.93 6.50
CA SER A 23 -4.55 -11.04 7.34
C SER A 23 -4.63 -12.35 8.11
N SER A 24 -3.98 -13.41 7.60
CA SER A 24 -3.90 -14.72 8.26
C SER A 24 -2.87 -14.75 9.39
N MET A 25 -1.93 -13.80 9.42
CA MET A 25 -0.91 -13.71 10.44
C MET A 25 -1.46 -13.06 11.73
N PRO A 26 -1.06 -13.54 12.91
CA PRO A 26 -1.39 -12.87 14.16
C PRO A 26 -0.92 -11.40 14.15
N PRO A 27 -1.71 -10.44 14.65
CA PRO A 27 -1.36 -9.02 14.55
C PRO A 27 -0.02 -8.65 15.21
N ALA A 28 0.35 -9.33 16.30
CA ALA A 28 1.62 -9.14 16.99
C ALA A 28 2.85 -9.60 16.18
N SER A 29 2.65 -10.44 15.16
CA SER A 29 3.72 -10.95 14.28
C SER A 29 3.90 -10.12 13.01
N LEU A 30 2.99 -9.18 12.74
CA LEU A 30 3.05 -8.29 11.58
C LEU A 30 4.24 -7.33 11.70
N THR A 31 5.20 -7.48 10.79
CA THR A 31 6.34 -6.57 10.71
C THR A 31 5.96 -5.29 9.96
N PRO A 32 6.47 -4.12 10.37
CA PRO A 32 6.29 -2.87 9.60
C PRO A 32 6.77 -2.99 8.14
N SER A 33 7.79 -3.82 7.91
CA SER A 33 8.36 -4.05 6.58
C SER A 33 7.39 -4.75 5.62
N SER A 34 6.58 -5.69 6.10
CA SER A 34 5.62 -6.40 5.26
C SER A 34 4.46 -5.50 4.83
N ILE A 35 3.97 -4.66 5.75
CA ILE A 35 2.97 -3.62 5.47
C ILE A 35 3.53 -2.57 4.48
N GLY A 36 4.79 -2.18 4.64
CA GLY A 36 5.47 -1.25 3.73
C GLY A 36 5.62 -1.82 2.31
N ASN A 37 5.94 -3.11 2.18
CA ASN A 37 6.04 -3.79 0.89
C ASN A 37 4.69 -3.79 0.15
N VAL A 38 3.61 -4.13 0.85
CA VAL A 38 2.26 -4.09 0.26
C VAL A 38 1.85 -2.67 -0.13
N SER A 39 2.19 -1.67 0.70
CA SER A 39 1.93 -0.26 0.39
C SER A 39 2.64 0.20 -0.88
N ALA A 40 3.89 -0.23 -1.11
CA ALA A 40 4.62 0.06 -2.35
C ALA A 40 3.97 -0.62 -3.58
N SER A 41 3.58 -1.90 -3.44
CA SER A 41 2.89 -2.61 -4.51
C SER A 41 1.52 -2.02 -4.86
N LEU A 42 0.82 -1.40 -3.90
CA LEU A 42 -0.41 -0.64 -4.14
C LEU A 42 -0.20 0.61 -4.99
N SER A 43 0.89 1.34 -4.74
CA SER A 43 1.25 2.51 -5.55
C SER A 43 1.59 2.09 -6.99
N SER A 44 2.34 0.99 -7.16
CA SER A 44 2.62 0.41 -8.48
C SER A 44 1.35 -0.02 -9.21
N PHE A 45 0.41 -0.67 -8.51
CA PHE A 45 -0.87 -1.06 -9.08
C PHE A 45 -1.72 0.14 -9.48
N SER A 46 -1.78 1.19 -8.65
CA SER A 46 -2.45 2.46 -9.00
C SER A 46 -1.93 3.02 -10.31
N LYS A 47 -0.61 3.08 -10.48
CA LYS A 47 0.02 3.54 -11.72
C LYS A 47 -0.34 2.66 -12.92
N SER A 48 -0.35 1.34 -12.76
CA SER A 48 -0.73 0.41 -13.83
C SER A 48 -2.19 0.59 -14.29
N ILE A 49 -3.09 0.95 -13.37
CA ILE A 49 -4.50 1.24 -13.68
C ILE A 49 -4.60 2.51 -14.49
N ASP A 50 -3.86 3.55 -14.11
CA ASP A 50 -3.84 4.82 -14.84
C ASP A 50 -3.25 4.66 -16.24
N GLU A 51 -2.18 3.88 -16.39
CA GLU A 51 -1.60 3.51 -17.68
C GLU A 51 -2.60 2.73 -18.55
N TYR A 52 -3.34 1.78 -17.97
CA TYR A 52 -4.40 1.04 -18.69
C TYR A 52 -5.58 1.96 -19.08
N ALA A 53 -6.01 2.84 -18.18
CA ALA A 53 -7.11 3.77 -18.43
C ALA A 53 -6.76 4.81 -19.51
N ALA A 54 -5.51 5.25 -19.57
CA ALA A 54 -5.02 6.19 -20.59
C ALA A 54 -5.06 5.61 -22.01
N LEU A 55 -5.05 4.27 -22.16
CA LEU A 55 -5.16 3.61 -23.46
C LEU A 55 -6.59 3.50 -23.99
N GLY A 56 -7.61 3.59 -23.10
CA GLY A 56 -9.03 3.47 -23.46
C GLY A 56 -9.52 4.47 -24.53
N PRO A 57 -9.17 5.77 -24.45
CA PRO A 57 -9.56 6.76 -25.46
C PRO A 57 -9.06 6.46 -26.87
N HIS A 58 -7.90 5.81 -27.00
CA HIS A 58 -7.22 5.52 -28.28
C HIS A 58 -7.75 4.29 -29.01
N GLU A 59 -8.60 3.48 -28.38
CA GLU A 59 -9.26 2.37 -29.07
C GLU A 59 -10.18 2.91 -30.17
N LEU A 60 -10.38 2.20 -31.28
CA LEU A 60 -11.25 2.67 -32.38
C LEU A 60 -12.66 2.08 -32.29
N ALA A 61 -12.80 0.92 -31.63
CA ALA A 61 -14.05 0.20 -31.51
C ALA A 61 -14.83 0.63 -30.25
N PRO A 62 -16.08 1.12 -30.38
CA PRO A 62 -16.85 1.64 -29.23
C PRO A 62 -17.11 0.56 -28.17
N LYS A 63 -17.40 -0.68 -28.58
CA LYS A 63 -17.57 -1.81 -27.65
C LYS A 63 -16.31 -2.09 -26.80
N LYS A 64 -15.12 -2.02 -27.42
CA LYS A 64 -13.85 -2.23 -26.70
C LYS A 64 -13.51 -1.06 -25.78
N LYS A 65 -13.92 0.16 -26.11
CA LYS A 65 -13.80 1.33 -25.21
C LYS A 65 -14.62 1.15 -23.95
N GLU A 66 -15.87 0.71 -24.10
CA GLU A 66 -16.78 0.49 -22.97
C GLU A 66 -16.27 -0.64 -22.07
N GLU A 67 -15.84 -1.76 -22.66
CA GLU A 67 -15.21 -2.86 -21.92
C GLU A 67 -13.94 -2.40 -21.17
N ALA A 68 -13.11 -1.59 -21.81
CA ALA A 68 -11.91 -1.03 -21.19
C ALA A 68 -12.24 -0.12 -20.00
N ALA A 69 -13.24 0.75 -20.15
CA ALA A 69 -13.72 1.63 -19.08
C ALA A 69 -14.29 0.81 -17.91
N ALA A 70 -15.10 -0.22 -18.20
CA ALA A 70 -15.64 -1.12 -17.18
C ALA A 70 -14.53 -1.88 -16.43
N ARG A 71 -13.51 -2.38 -17.15
CA ARG A 71 -12.34 -3.05 -16.53
C ARG A 71 -11.53 -2.10 -15.66
N ALA A 72 -11.28 -0.86 -16.13
CA ALA A 72 -10.59 0.15 -15.34
C ALA A 72 -11.38 0.53 -14.07
N ALA A 73 -12.72 0.60 -14.16
CA ALA A 73 -13.58 0.85 -13.00
C ALA A 73 -13.47 -0.28 -11.96
N ARG A 74 -13.50 -1.55 -12.40
CA ARG A 74 -13.30 -2.71 -11.51
C ARG A 74 -11.94 -2.69 -10.83
N PHE A 75 -10.87 -2.35 -11.53
CA PHE A 75 -9.56 -2.24 -10.88
C PHE A 75 -9.48 -1.09 -9.87
N ARG A 76 -10.22 0.01 -10.08
CA ARG A 76 -10.30 1.10 -9.08
C ARG A 76 -11.07 0.70 -7.83
N GLU A 77 -12.15 -0.08 -8.00
CA GLU A 77 -12.90 -0.69 -6.90
C GLU A 77 -12.02 -1.67 -6.10
N ASP A 78 -11.26 -2.51 -6.79
CA ASP A 78 -10.27 -3.40 -6.15
C ASP A 78 -9.23 -2.59 -5.36
N LEU A 79 -8.73 -1.50 -5.94
CA LEU A 79 -7.73 -0.63 -5.31
C LEU A 79 -8.28 -0.02 -4.00
N SER A 80 -9.50 0.54 -4.00
CA SER A 80 -10.09 1.09 -2.77
C SER A 80 -10.32 0.00 -1.72
N GLY A 81 -10.74 -1.20 -2.14
CA GLY A 81 -10.87 -2.37 -1.26
C GLY A 81 -9.52 -2.79 -0.65
N PHE A 82 -8.45 -2.82 -1.43
CA PHE A 82 -7.12 -3.16 -0.93
C PHE A 82 -6.57 -2.12 0.04
N ARG A 83 -6.77 -0.81 -0.23
CA ARG A 83 -6.39 0.26 0.71
C ARG A 83 -7.11 0.09 2.05
N ALA A 84 -8.41 -0.15 2.03
CA ALA A 84 -9.19 -0.39 3.25
C ALA A 84 -8.67 -1.61 4.05
N ARG A 85 -8.27 -2.69 3.37
CA ARG A 85 -7.66 -3.86 4.04
C ARG A 85 -6.31 -3.54 4.67
N VAL A 86 -5.43 -2.81 3.97
CA VAL A 86 -4.14 -2.37 4.53
C VAL A 86 -4.35 -1.53 5.78
N ASP A 87 -5.30 -0.60 5.75
CA ASP A 87 -5.60 0.26 6.90
C ASP A 87 -6.16 -0.55 8.09
N ALA A 88 -6.98 -1.57 7.82
CA ALA A 88 -7.45 -2.49 8.85
C ALA A 88 -6.30 -3.31 9.48
N ILE A 89 -5.37 -3.82 8.67
CA ILE A 89 -4.19 -4.56 9.14
C ILE A 89 -3.29 -3.66 9.99
N LYS A 90 -3.10 -2.40 9.58
CA LYS A 90 -2.32 -1.41 10.35
C LYS A 90 -2.94 -1.15 11.72
N ARG A 91 -4.26 -0.89 11.76
CA ARG A 91 -5.00 -0.67 13.02
C ARG A 91 -4.91 -1.89 13.94
N ALA A 92 -5.17 -3.09 13.40
CA ALA A 92 -5.09 -4.33 14.19
C ALA A 92 -3.70 -4.55 14.80
N ARG A 93 -2.63 -4.17 14.08
CA ARG A 93 -1.27 -4.22 14.61
C ARG A 93 -1.05 -3.18 15.70
N GLU A 94 -1.47 -1.93 15.48
CA GLU A 94 -1.35 -0.84 16.46
C GLU A 94 -2.08 -1.21 17.76
N ASP A 95 -3.32 -1.68 17.67
CA ASP A 95 -4.11 -2.16 18.82
C ASP A 95 -3.39 -3.30 19.57
N ALA A 96 -2.77 -4.25 18.85
CA ALA A 96 -2.01 -5.33 19.46
C ALA A 96 -0.73 -4.83 20.15
N ALA A 97 -0.04 -3.84 19.57
CA ALA A 97 1.13 -3.22 20.20
C ALA A 97 0.75 -2.43 21.46
N GLU A 98 -0.37 -1.69 21.43
CA GLU A 98 -0.90 -1.00 22.60
C GLU A 98 -1.33 -1.97 23.71
N ALA A 99 -1.97 -3.08 23.35
CA ALA A 99 -2.36 -4.11 24.32
C ALA A 99 -1.14 -4.74 25.01
N VAL A 100 -0.04 -4.97 24.29
CA VAL A 100 1.22 -5.44 24.86
C VAL A 100 1.81 -4.38 25.80
N GLY A 101 1.92 -3.13 25.35
CA GLY A 101 2.43 -2.04 26.19
C GLY A 101 1.61 -1.83 27.47
N ARG A 102 0.28 -1.88 27.35
CA ARG A 102 -0.63 -1.82 28.51
C ARG A 102 -0.46 -3.03 29.43
N GLY A 103 -0.27 -4.22 28.88
CA GLY A 103 0.02 -5.44 29.64
C GLY A 103 1.32 -5.35 30.44
N GLU A 104 2.36 -4.75 29.87
CA GLU A 104 3.64 -4.51 30.57
C GLU A 104 3.51 -3.48 31.70
N LEU A 105 2.70 -2.44 31.48
CA LEU A 105 2.44 -1.38 32.47
C LEU A 105 1.56 -1.86 33.64
N LEU A 106 0.58 -2.74 33.37
CA LEU A 106 -0.34 -3.25 34.38
C LEU A 106 0.13 -4.56 35.04
N GLY A 107 0.95 -5.35 34.36
CA GLY A 107 1.40 -6.67 34.81
C GLY A 107 2.57 -6.67 35.79
N ARG A 108 3.26 -5.53 35.99
CA ARG A 108 4.43 -5.43 36.89
C ARG A 108 4.10 -4.98 38.32
N ARG A 109 2.84 -5.02 38.76
CA ARG A 109 2.50 -4.72 40.17
C ARG A 109 1.45 -5.67 40.74
N PRO A 110 1.82 -6.74 41.46
CA PRO A 110 0.94 -7.30 42.47
C PRO A 110 0.87 -6.25 43.58
N TYR A 111 -0.26 -5.55 43.69
CA TYR A 111 -0.68 -4.70 44.83
C TYR A 111 0.45 -4.26 45.79
N ALA A 112 1.17 -3.21 45.43
CA ALA A 112 1.85 -2.36 46.40
C ALA A 112 1.31 -0.95 46.20
N ALA A 113 0.60 -0.48 47.23
CA ALA A 113 0.05 0.85 47.36
C ALA A 113 1.07 1.90 46.89
N THR A 114 0.60 2.88 46.13
CA THR A 114 1.34 4.07 45.76
C THR A 114 1.91 4.77 47.00
N PRO A 115 3.22 5.07 47.05
CA PRO A 115 3.68 6.29 47.68
C PRO A 115 3.77 7.34 46.57
N GLU A 116 2.82 8.25 46.60
CA GLU A 116 2.68 9.48 45.80
C GLU A 116 3.87 10.46 46.01
N ASN A 117 5.13 10.00 45.93
CA ASN A 117 6.28 10.86 46.26
C ASN A 117 7.49 10.67 45.32
N PRO A 118 7.81 11.67 44.45
CA PRO A 118 8.89 11.59 43.45
C PRO A 118 10.31 11.54 44.02
N TYR A 119 10.47 11.65 45.35
CA TYR A 119 11.75 11.63 46.06
C TYR A 119 11.95 10.41 46.97
N SER A 120 11.14 9.36 46.83
CA SER A 120 11.30 8.11 47.60
C SER A 120 12.47 7.24 47.10
N SER A 121 13.61 7.85 46.80
CA SER A 121 14.89 7.15 46.77
C SER A 121 15.48 7.15 48.16
N SER A 122 15.04 6.25 49.04
CA SER A 122 15.88 5.87 50.18
C SER A 122 15.54 4.47 50.68
N ALA A 123 16.51 3.59 50.52
CA ALA A 123 16.75 2.40 51.33
C ALA A 123 15.53 1.49 51.60
N GLN A 124 15.30 0.51 50.73
CA GLN A 124 14.67 -0.72 51.18
C GLN A 124 15.41 -1.94 50.63
N SER A 125 16.43 -2.30 51.40
CA SER A 125 17.02 -3.62 51.45
C SER A 125 16.02 -4.62 52.06
N SER A 126 16.03 -5.84 51.51
CA SER A 126 15.75 -7.12 52.18
C SER A 126 14.29 -7.54 52.40
N GLY A 127 13.79 -8.43 51.54
CA GLY A 127 12.65 -9.31 51.80
C GLY A 127 12.71 -10.56 50.92
N PRO A 128 12.76 -11.79 51.47
CA PRO A 128 13.00 -13.01 50.69
C PRO A 128 11.70 -13.57 50.11
N GLY A 129 11.70 -13.83 48.80
CA GLY A 129 10.67 -14.66 48.16
C GLY A 129 9.73 -13.92 47.22
N ALA A 130 10.17 -13.74 45.98
CA ALA A 130 9.27 -13.71 44.82
C ALA A 130 10.06 -14.25 43.62
N ALA A 131 9.75 -15.49 43.24
CA ALA A 131 10.35 -16.13 42.07
C ALA A 131 10.00 -15.34 40.80
N ASN A 132 11.04 -14.93 40.05
CA ASN A 132 10.90 -14.27 38.76
C ASN A 132 10.41 -15.29 37.70
N PRO A 133 9.33 -15.00 36.94
CA PRO A 133 8.79 -15.92 35.93
C PRO A 133 9.50 -15.83 34.56
N TYR A 134 10.63 -15.11 34.46
CA TYR A 134 11.42 -14.97 33.23
C TYR A 134 12.83 -15.60 33.33
N ALA A 135 12.99 -16.62 34.17
CA ALA A 135 14.17 -17.46 34.14
C ALA A 135 14.05 -18.50 33.01
N ASN A 136 14.44 -18.13 31.79
CA ASN A 136 14.64 -19.11 30.73
C ASN A 136 15.98 -19.82 30.98
N VAL A 137 15.94 -20.95 31.68
CA VAL A 137 17.10 -21.81 31.96
C VAL A 137 17.39 -22.66 30.71
N PRO A 138 18.58 -22.57 30.08
CA PRO A 138 19.00 -23.57 29.11
C PRO A 138 19.51 -24.80 29.87
N SER A 139 18.78 -25.91 29.80
CA SER A 139 19.24 -27.21 30.29
C SER A 139 20.14 -27.87 29.24
N ASN A 140 21.45 -27.88 29.46
CA ASN A 140 22.34 -28.93 28.94
C ASN A 140 23.56 -29.06 29.87
N GLY A 141 23.80 -30.27 30.41
CA GLY A 141 24.77 -30.58 31.47
C GLY A 141 26.25 -30.62 31.04
N PRO A 142 27.18 -31.28 31.77
CA PRO A 142 26.97 -32.35 32.75
C PRO A 142 27.48 -32.08 34.19
N SER A 143 26.90 -32.85 35.10
CA SER A 143 27.13 -32.92 36.55
C SER A 143 28.54 -33.36 36.95
N ALA A 144 29.15 -32.64 37.89
CA ALA A 144 30.29 -33.10 38.69
C ALA A 144 30.06 -32.80 40.19
N PHE A 145 29.74 -33.88 40.90
CA PHE A 145 30.04 -34.24 42.30
C PHE A 145 30.81 -33.23 43.19
N GLY A 146 30.29 -32.92 44.39
CA GLY A 146 31.08 -32.31 45.47
C GLY A 146 30.29 -31.74 46.66
N SER A 147 30.37 -32.41 47.81
CA SER A 147 29.69 -32.20 49.09
C SER A 147 30.06 -30.92 49.87
N GLY A 148 29.13 -30.43 50.72
CA GLY A 148 29.47 -29.64 51.92
C GLY A 148 28.33 -28.76 52.50
N PRO A 149 27.90 -28.93 53.76
CA PRO A 149 26.93 -28.06 54.40
C PRO A 149 27.59 -26.97 55.25
N GLY A 150 27.11 -25.74 55.10
CA GLY A 150 27.30 -24.65 56.06
C GLY A 150 28.16 -23.50 55.55
N ARG A 151 27.52 -22.33 55.39
CA ARG A 151 27.83 -21.10 56.13
C ARG A 151 27.04 -19.93 55.53
N THR A 152 26.25 -19.31 56.40
CA THR A 152 25.82 -17.92 56.30
C THR A 152 27.02 -17.01 56.02
N ALA A 153 27.04 -16.38 54.85
CA ALA A 153 27.85 -15.22 54.57
C ALA A 153 26.99 -14.26 53.73
N ALA A 154 26.42 -13.26 54.41
CA ALA A 154 25.91 -12.06 53.78
C ALA A 154 27.08 -11.39 53.04
N GLY A 155 27.01 -11.35 51.72
CA GLY A 155 28.00 -10.75 50.84
C GLY A 155 27.30 -9.99 49.74
N TYR A 156 27.41 -8.67 49.80
CA TYR A 156 26.98 -7.70 48.80
C TYR A 156 27.55 -8.06 47.41
N GLY A 157 26.72 -8.15 46.37
CA GLY A 157 27.19 -8.37 45.00
C GLY A 157 26.11 -8.52 43.92
N ASP A 158 24.86 -8.76 44.28
CA ASP A 158 23.80 -9.16 43.32
C ASP A 158 23.10 -7.98 42.60
N GLY A 159 23.41 -6.73 42.96
CA GLY A 159 22.78 -5.53 42.40
C GLY A 159 23.47 -4.96 41.16
N GLU A 160 24.76 -5.23 40.95
CA GLU A 160 25.53 -4.71 39.82
C GLU A 160 25.34 -5.56 38.55
N ASP A 161 25.26 -6.88 38.69
CA ASP A 161 25.00 -7.78 37.56
C ASP A 161 23.58 -7.60 36.97
N ALA A 162 22.58 -7.36 37.83
CA ALA A 162 21.21 -7.07 37.41
C ALA A 162 21.10 -5.70 36.70
N ARG A 163 21.84 -4.67 37.16
CA ARG A 163 21.91 -3.36 36.50
C ARG A 163 22.68 -3.42 35.18
N GLY A 164 23.79 -4.16 35.15
CA GLY A 164 24.58 -4.39 33.94
C GLY A 164 23.79 -5.14 32.87
N ALA A 165 23.06 -6.20 33.26
CA ALA A 165 22.19 -6.93 32.35
C ALA A 165 21.02 -6.09 31.82
N HIS A 166 20.48 -5.18 32.64
CA HIS A 166 19.46 -4.20 32.20
C HIS A 166 20.04 -3.19 31.22
N ALA A 167 21.21 -2.61 31.52
CA ALA A 167 21.89 -1.64 30.66
C ALA A 167 22.30 -2.24 29.30
N LEU A 168 22.78 -3.49 29.28
CA LEU A 168 23.13 -4.20 28.04
C LEU A 168 21.89 -4.50 27.19
N ARG A 169 20.76 -4.83 27.83
CA ARG A 169 19.49 -5.06 27.11
C ARG A 169 18.94 -3.76 26.54
N GLU A 170 19.03 -2.67 27.30
CA GLU A 170 18.69 -1.32 26.82
C GLU A 170 19.58 -0.90 25.66
N GLN A 171 20.90 -1.08 25.75
CA GLN A 171 21.80 -0.81 24.63
C GLN A 171 21.48 -1.63 23.39
N ASN A 172 21.20 -2.93 23.54
CA ASN A 172 20.82 -3.78 22.42
C ASN A 172 19.45 -3.39 21.83
N PHE A 173 18.51 -2.97 22.67
CA PHE A 173 17.23 -2.43 22.24
C PHE A 173 17.41 -1.12 21.48
N PHE A 174 18.19 -0.18 21.99
CA PHE A 174 18.51 1.08 21.32
C PHE A 174 19.26 0.84 20.00
N ALA A 175 20.22 -0.07 19.96
CA ALA A 175 20.97 -0.39 18.75
C ALA A 175 20.07 -1.02 17.67
N GLY A 176 19.22 -1.98 18.05
CA GLY A 176 18.26 -2.59 17.14
C GLY A 176 17.20 -1.61 16.65
N THR A 177 16.76 -0.69 17.51
CA THR A 177 15.77 0.33 17.17
C THR A 177 16.37 1.39 16.24
N ASN A 178 17.60 1.85 16.49
CA ASN A 178 18.28 2.80 15.61
C ASN A 178 18.47 2.22 14.20
N ALA A 179 18.94 0.97 14.09
CA ALA A 179 19.10 0.32 12.79
C ALA A 179 17.77 0.14 12.04
N ALA A 180 16.68 -0.18 12.76
CA ALA A 180 15.35 -0.28 12.17
C ALA A 180 14.79 1.10 11.74
N LEU A 181 15.07 2.16 12.51
CA LEU A 181 14.71 3.53 12.16
C LEU A 181 15.47 4.03 10.93
N ASP A 182 16.76 3.73 10.82
CA ASP A 182 17.58 4.11 9.67
C ASP A 182 17.10 3.43 8.38
N GLU A 183 16.79 2.14 8.43
CA GLU A 183 16.17 1.43 7.30
C GLU A 183 14.80 2.01 6.94
N TYR A 184 14.00 2.40 7.94
CA TYR A 184 12.70 3.05 7.72
C TYR A 184 12.85 4.43 7.07
N ILE A 185 13.84 5.21 7.50
CA ILE A 185 14.15 6.53 6.93
C ILE A 185 14.64 6.38 5.49
N ALA A 186 15.57 5.47 5.22
CA ALA A 186 16.09 5.22 3.88
C ALA A 186 14.98 4.77 2.92
N ARG A 187 14.10 3.87 3.37
CA ARG A 187 12.95 3.41 2.58
C ARG A 187 11.88 4.49 2.42
N GLY A 188 11.65 5.30 3.46
CA GLY A 188 10.78 6.46 3.43
C GLY A 188 11.26 7.52 2.43
N GLN A 189 12.57 7.77 2.39
CA GLN A 189 13.20 8.63 1.39
C GLN A 189 13.04 8.08 -0.03
N ALA A 190 13.18 6.77 -0.22
CA ALA A 190 12.94 6.13 -1.52
C ALA A 190 11.47 6.26 -1.97
N VAL A 191 10.51 6.06 -1.05
CA VAL A 191 9.08 6.22 -1.34
C VAL A 191 8.72 7.68 -1.62
N LEU A 192 9.24 8.63 -0.83
CA LEU A 192 9.05 10.06 -1.08
C LEU A 192 9.69 10.52 -2.39
N GLY A 193 10.84 9.96 -2.75
CA GLY A 193 11.48 10.15 -4.05
C GLY A 193 10.61 9.64 -5.19
N ASP A 194 10.01 8.45 -5.04
CA ASP A 194 9.09 7.90 -6.02
C ASP A 194 7.79 8.72 -6.13
N LEU A 195 7.24 9.22 -5.00
CA LEU A 195 6.09 10.14 -5.00
C LEU A 195 6.42 11.48 -5.68
N GLY A 196 7.62 12.02 -5.44
CA GLY A 196 8.10 13.21 -6.14
C GLY A 196 8.23 13.01 -7.65
N HIS A 197 8.74 11.84 -8.05
CA HIS A 197 8.84 11.45 -9.45
C HIS A 197 7.47 11.19 -10.09
N GLN A 198 6.53 10.58 -9.35
CA GLN A 198 5.13 10.40 -9.74
C GLN A 198 4.43 11.75 -9.95
N ARG A 199 4.69 12.74 -9.11
CA ARG A 199 4.17 14.11 -9.29
C ARG A 199 4.70 14.74 -10.58
N GLU A 200 5.98 14.59 -10.88
CA GLU A 200 6.58 15.16 -12.10
C GLU A 200 6.07 14.46 -13.37
N THR A 201 5.89 13.15 -13.32
CA THR A 201 5.28 12.39 -14.42
C THR A 201 3.80 12.74 -14.61
N LEU A 202 3.02 12.92 -13.53
CA LEU A 202 1.64 13.41 -13.61
C LEU A 202 1.55 14.82 -14.20
N LYS A 203 2.47 15.73 -13.84
CA LYS A 203 2.54 17.06 -14.46
C LYS A 203 2.86 16.97 -15.97
N ASN A 204 3.78 16.12 -16.36
CA ASN A 204 4.10 15.91 -17.78
C ASN A 204 2.95 15.26 -18.54
N THR A 205 2.23 14.33 -17.91
CA THR A 205 1.00 13.76 -18.45
C THR A 205 -0.11 14.81 -18.58
N GLN A 206 -0.29 15.69 -17.59
CA GLN A 206 -1.22 16.82 -17.65
C GLN A 206 -0.86 17.78 -18.80
N LYS A 207 0.41 18.14 -18.94
CA LYS A 207 0.90 18.96 -20.08
C LYS A 207 0.61 18.27 -21.42
N ARG A 208 0.84 16.96 -21.51
CA ARG A 208 0.52 16.15 -22.70
C ARG A 208 -0.98 16.09 -22.96
N LEU A 209 -1.80 15.92 -21.93
CA LEU A 209 -3.27 15.96 -22.02
C LEU A 209 -3.77 17.32 -22.50
N TYR A 210 -3.17 18.42 -22.04
CA TYR A 210 -3.50 19.75 -22.53
C TYR A 210 -3.11 19.92 -24.00
N SER A 211 -1.95 19.42 -24.40
CA SER A 211 -1.55 19.41 -25.83
C SER A 211 -2.43 18.49 -26.68
N VAL A 212 -2.87 17.35 -26.14
CA VAL A 212 -3.75 16.40 -26.82
C VAL A 212 -5.19 16.91 -26.85
N ALA A 213 -5.65 17.68 -25.86
CA ALA A 213 -6.93 18.37 -25.90
C ALA A 213 -6.93 19.42 -27.03
N ASN A 214 -5.82 20.12 -27.23
CA ASN A 214 -5.66 21.05 -28.35
C ASN A 214 -5.65 20.32 -29.72
N THR A 215 -5.09 19.11 -29.81
CA THR A 215 -5.11 18.29 -31.05
C THR A 215 -6.38 17.46 -31.23
N LEU A 216 -7.12 17.17 -30.16
CA LEU A 216 -8.47 16.59 -30.20
C LEU A 216 -9.51 17.63 -30.61
N GLY A 217 -9.27 18.92 -30.32
CA GLY A 217 -9.99 20.02 -30.97
C GLY A 217 -9.86 19.96 -32.49
N VAL A 218 -8.64 19.70 -32.99
CA VAL A 218 -8.37 19.45 -34.43
C VAL A 218 -8.97 18.12 -34.92
N SER A 219 -9.08 17.09 -34.06
CA SER A 219 -9.77 15.83 -34.40
C SER A 219 -11.30 15.98 -34.48
N GLY A 220 -11.88 16.90 -33.71
CA GLY A 220 -13.28 17.28 -33.83
C GLY A 220 -13.60 17.91 -35.19
N ASP A 221 -12.66 18.70 -35.73
CA ASP A 221 -12.79 19.26 -37.08
C ASP A 221 -12.68 18.19 -38.17
N THR A 222 -11.88 17.12 -37.96
CA THR A 222 -11.85 15.97 -38.88
C THR A 222 -13.13 15.14 -38.80
N ILE A 223 -13.70 14.96 -37.60
CA ILE A 223 -15.01 14.32 -37.42
C ILE A 223 -16.12 15.14 -38.11
N LYS A 224 -16.12 16.47 -37.94
CA LYS A 224 -17.03 17.38 -38.64
C LYS A 224 -16.80 17.37 -40.16
N MET A 225 -15.55 17.23 -40.62
CA MET A 225 -15.23 17.10 -42.04
C MET A 225 -15.85 15.82 -42.64
N VAL A 226 -15.81 14.70 -41.91
CA VAL A 226 -16.45 13.45 -42.35
C VAL A 226 -17.97 13.59 -42.37
N GLU A 227 -18.57 14.21 -41.35
CA GLU A 227 -20.01 14.43 -41.30
C GLU A 227 -20.49 15.41 -42.40
N ARG A 228 -19.65 16.36 -42.82
CA ARG A 228 -19.93 17.26 -43.94
C ARG A 228 -19.95 16.51 -45.28
N ARG A 229 -18.98 15.62 -45.52
CA ARG A 229 -18.95 14.79 -46.74
C ARG A 229 -20.20 13.92 -46.89
N ALA A 230 -20.70 13.32 -45.80
CA ALA A 230 -21.93 12.54 -45.84
C ALA A 230 -23.18 13.39 -46.15
N ARG A 231 -23.17 14.67 -45.79
CA ARG A 231 -24.25 15.63 -46.10
C ARG A 231 -24.19 16.10 -47.55
N GLU A 232 -22.99 16.38 -48.04
CA GLU A 232 -22.72 16.72 -49.45
C GLU A 232 -23.13 15.56 -50.36
N ASP A 233 -22.82 14.31 -50.00
CA ASP A 233 -23.15 13.11 -50.77
C ASP A 233 -24.66 12.91 -50.94
N LYS A 234 -25.46 13.17 -49.90
CA LYS A 234 -26.94 13.18 -50.00
C LYS A 234 -27.46 14.24 -50.97
N TRP A 235 -26.82 15.40 -51.02
CA TRP A 235 -27.19 16.48 -51.92
C TRP A 235 -26.84 16.14 -53.38
N ILE A 236 -25.67 15.54 -53.62
CA ILE A 236 -25.25 15.08 -54.95
C ILE A 236 -26.19 13.98 -55.46
N PHE A 237 -26.59 13.04 -54.60
CA PHE A 237 -27.58 12.03 -54.95
C PHE A 237 -28.93 12.64 -55.33
N GLY A 238 -29.44 13.58 -54.52
CA GLY A 238 -30.70 14.27 -54.79
C GLY A 238 -30.67 15.07 -56.10
N ALA A 239 -29.59 15.79 -56.36
CA ALA A 239 -29.40 16.52 -57.61
C ALA A 239 -29.39 15.59 -58.85
N GLY A 240 -28.73 14.43 -58.75
CA GLY A 240 -28.70 13.43 -59.82
C GLY A 240 -30.10 12.90 -60.16
N VAL A 241 -30.94 12.66 -59.15
CA VAL A 241 -32.33 12.21 -59.37
C VAL A 241 -33.15 13.28 -60.10
N ILE A 242 -33.02 14.55 -59.73
CA ILE A 242 -33.75 15.65 -60.40
C ILE A 242 -33.32 15.79 -61.87
N VAL A 243 -32.01 15.76 -62.14
CA VAL A 243 -31.47 15.84 -63.51
C VAL A 243 -31.96 14.66 -64.35
N PHE A 244 -32.02 13.45 -63.79
CA PHE A 244 -32.55 12.28 -64.47
C PHE A 244 -34.02 12.44 -64.88
N PHE A 245 -34.88 12.92 -63.98
CA PHE A 245 -36.28 13.17 -64.30
C PHE A 245 -36.47 14.28 -65.34
N LEU A 246 -35.68 15.36 -65.26
CA LEU A 246 -35.69 16.42 -66.28
C LEU A 246 -35.28 15.89 -67.66
N PHE A 247 -34.27 15.02 -67.72
CA PHE A 247 -33.84 14.39 -68.96
C PHE A 247 -34.95 13.52 -69.55
N CYS A 248 -35.59 12.66 -68.75
CA CYS A 248 -36.73 11.86 -69.20
C CYS A 248 -37.89 12.72 -69.70
N TRP A 249 -38.21 13.80 -68.98
CA TRP A 249 -39.25 14.74 -69.39
C TRP A 249 -38.93 15.41 -70.73
N LEU A 250 -37.69 15.84 -70.92
CA LEU A 250 -37.23 16.50 -72.15
C LEU A 250 -37.26 15.54 -73.34
N CYS A 251 -36.88 14.27 -73.16
CA CYS A 251 -37.03 13.24 -74.18
C CYS A 251 -38.50 13.04 -74.58
N ILE A 252 -39.42 12.96 -73.60
CA ILE A 252 -40.85 12.79 -73.90
C ILE A 252 -41.42 14.02 -74.63
N HIS A 253 -41.00 15.23 -74.24
CA HIS A 253 -41.48 16.45 -74.91
C HIS A 253 -40.92 16.58 -76.34
N PHE A 254 -39.66 16.22 -76.59
CA PHE A 254 -39.05 16.43 -77.91
C PHE A 254 -39.34 15.30 -78.90
N LEU A 255 -39.70 14.11 -78.43
CA LEU A 255 -40.06 12.95 -79.28
C LEU A 255 -41.58 12.84 -79.54
N ARG A 256 -42.38 13.80 -79.05
CA ARG A 256 -43.84 13.88 -79.22
C ARG A 256 -44.21 15.15 -79.95
#